data_AF-A0A8H3ECR8-F1
#
_entry.id   AF-A0A8H3ECR8-F1
#
_cell.length_a   1.000
_cell.length_b   1.000
_cell.length_c   1.000
_cell.angle_alpha   90.00
_cell.angle_beta   90.00
_cell.angle_gamma   90.00
#
_symmetry.space_group_name_H-M   'P 1'
#
loop_
_entity.id
_entity.type
_entity.pdbx_description
1 polymer ?
#
loop_
_entity_poly.entity_id
_entity_poly.type
_entity_poly.pdbx_seq_one_letter_code
_entity_poly.pdbx_strand_id
1 'polypeptide(L)'
;MATTLDVPSTRILDSTETYTERLATIINTIAKTEKIMLMSGPGVSVACGLPCLDMDERVLLGSTDFQYETSLQNAFDECSLLNTQAKSVSQNRLALFNKYMADLRVRARSAPMSNFHLFLQRALREKRVMRCLTTSFDGLDGQPNSGDDERIIRMYGDNRFLRCCMPSCPGLCSADDICIDGQLKLTGIVNCPSCTKEAQGMKSQRLAGQSAALRFLRPAVDIHLPIELHRVGDLRNEVIEDAKSCQLLLIVGLTLKSGEVYDLVRELASEVHHGYGAVIYVDNEPIRGRNTGGIVDFHLQMDIEEFSTRVLAAMDTLQMAADDINMDPVLELEQSEMWYEVINNVLEVEMSLQEPEDTGPLCCLCGLSDSLSLIECAKCKDSICIPSPYGPYGRHKSCLVLGGYMGRLPSPVSIEDKKDDFLCPWCWDHSKYGLYPHYVRPAPQLNVQSRGEAVPRMAMVIYYLDAFWPQAKHLCTLVKDRWQMYGWSSHVEPVRLEKLSKQQEILEQWCG
;
A
#
# COMPACT_ATOMS: atom_id res chain seq x y z
N MET A 1 -20.71 33.46 -0.55
CA MET A 1 -21.15 32.07 -0.77
C MET A 1 -20.20 31.47 -1.78
N ALA A 2 -19.12 30.86 -1.31
CA ALA A 2 -18.14 30.19 -2.15
C ALA A 2 -18.63 28.75 -2.36
N THR A 3 -18.86 28.39 -3.61
CA THR A 3 -19.11 27.01 -4.03
C THR A 3 -17.87 26.19 -3.69
N THR A 4 -18.04 25.20 -2.81
CA THR A 4 -17.11 24.10 -2.61
C THR A 4 -16.87 23.45 -3.97
N LEU A 5 -15.65 23.54 -4.50
CA LEU A 5 -15.25 22.74 -5.66
C LEU A 5 -15.12 21.30 -5.17
N ASP A 6 -16.11 20.48 -5.50
CA ASP A 6 -16.15 19.06 -5.18
C ASP A 6 -14.89 18.37 -5.71
N VAL A 7 -14.08 17.80 -4.82
CA VAL A 7 -13.11 16.78 -5.21
C VAL A 7 -13.95 15.62 -5.76
N PRO A 8 -13.70 15.13 -6.99
CA PRO A 8 -14.47 14.02 -7.52
C PRO A 8 -14.28 12.82 -6.58
N SER A 9 -15.37 12.45 -5.92
CA SER A 9 -15.43 11.26 -5.09
C SER A 9 -15.27 10.02 -5.95
N THR A 10 -14.70 8.95 -5.38
CA THR A 10 -14.67 7.66 -6.05
C THR A 10 -16.10 7.22 -6.37
N ARG A 11 -16.38 6.95 -7.65
CA ARG A 11 -17.72 6.56 -8.09
C ARG A 11 -17.90 5.07 -7.84
N ILE A 12 -18.81 4.72 -6.96
CA ILE A 12 -19.12 3.33 -6.64
C ILE A 12 -20.19 2.84 -7.61
N LEU A 13 -19.91 1.73 -8.30
CA LEU A 13 -20.83 1.06 -9.20
C LEU A 13 -21.00 -0.37 -8.70
N ASP A 14 -22.20 -0.69 -8.25
CA ASP A 14 -22.58 -2.04 -7.86
C ASP A 14 -23.27 -2.79 -9.02
N SER A 15 -23.62 -4.05 -8.80
CA SER A 15 -24.33 -4.89 -9.76
C SER A 15 -25.84 -4.62 -9.84
N THR A 16 -26.34 -3.53 -9.25
CA THR A 16 -27.78 -3.22 -9.27
C THR A 16 -28.25 -2.76 -10.67
N GLU A 17 -29.54 -2.92 -10.94
CA GLU A 17 -30.15 -2.58 -12.24
C GLU A 17 -29.87 -1.12 -12.66
N THR A 18 -29.73 -0.22 -11.68
CA THR A 18 -29.51 1.22 -11.87
C THR A 18 -28.23 1.56 -12.65
N TYR A 19 -27.16 0.76 -12.53
CA TYR A 19 -25.85 1.05 -13.14
C TYR A 19 -25.45 0.07 -14.24
N THR A 20 -26.38 -0.78 -14.71
CA THR A 20 -26.05 -1.91 -15.59
C THR A 20 -25.42 -1.50 -16.92
N GLU A 21 -25.97 -0.49 -17.62
CA GLU A 21 -25.42 -0.01 -18.89
C GLU A 21 -24.03 0.62 -18.71
N ARG A 22 -23.83 1.29 -17.59
CA ARG A 22 -22.58 1.97 -17.27
C ARG A 22 -21.48 0.99 -16.91
N LEU A 23 -21.80 0.01 -16.07
CA LEU A 23 -20.92 -1.10 -15.74
C LEU A 23 -20.51 -1.86 -17.01
N ALA A 24 -21.46 -2.14 -17.92
CA ALA A 24 -21.17 -2.76 -19.21
C ALA A 24 -20.21 -1.91 -20.06
N THR A 25 -20.38 -0.58 -20.07
CA THR A 25 -19.50 0.35 -20.79
C THR A 25 -18.08 0.28 -20.23
N ILE A 26 -17.90 0.35 -18.91
CA ILE A 26 -16.59 0.25 -18.27
C ILE A 26 -15.93 -1.09 -18.54
N ILE A 27 -16.66 -2.20 -18.41
CA ILE A 27 -16.16 -3.54 -18.71
C ILE A 27 -15.69 -3.64 -20.18
N ASN A 28 -16.48 -3.11 -21.12
CA ASN A 28 -16.09 -3.08 -22.53
C ASN A 28 -14.85 -2.21 -22.76
N THR A 29 -14.71 -1.08 -22.07
CA THR A 29 -13.52 -0.22 -22.14
C THR A 29 -12.29 -0.92 -21.57
N ILE A 30 -12.41 -1.63 -20.44
CA ILE A 30 -11.35 -2.50 -19.90
C ILE A 30 -10.97 -3.55 -20.95
N ALA A 31 -11.95 -4.21 -21.57
CA ALA A 31 -11.72 -5.23 -22.58
C ALA A 31 -11.06 -4.69 -23.88
N LYS A 32 -11.14 -3.39 -24.16
CA LYS A 32 -10.45 -2.73 -25.28
C LYS A 32 -9.07 -2.17 -24.92
N THR A 33 -8.77 -1.93 -23.64
CA THR A 33 -7.56 -1.19 -23.22
C THR A 33 -6.27 -1.98 -23.48
N GLU A 34 -5.31 -1.39 -24.19
CA GLU A 34 -4.09 -2.09 -24.60
C GLU A 34 -2.90 -1.90 -23.65
N LYS A 35 -2.92 -0.91 -22.77
CA LYS A 35 -1.81 -0.63 -21.85
C LYS A 35 -2.30 -0.55 -20.42
N ILE A 36 -2.26 -1.68 -19.74
CA ILE A 36 -2.79 -1.88 -18.38
C ILE A 36 -1.63 -2.04 -17.40
N MET A 37 -1.59 -1.20 -16.38
CA MET A 37 -0.88 -1.44 -15.13
C MET A 37 -1.83 -2.22 -14.21
N LEU A 38 -1.50 -3.45 -13.84
CA LEU A 38 -2.37 -4.29 -13.02
C LEU A 38 -1.80 -4.42 -11.61
N MET A 39 -2.62 -4.18 -10.60
CA MET A 39 -2.31 -4.46 -9.20
C MET A 39 -3.29 -5.49 -8.64
N SER A 40 -2.79 -6.53 -8.00
CA SER A 40 -3.63 -7.57 -7.42
C SER A 40 -3.21 -7.93 -5.99
N GLY A 41 -4.16 -8.47 -5.23
CA GLY A 41 -3.91 -8.98 -3.88
C GLY A 41 -4.52 -10.35 -3.66
N PRO A 42 -4.48 -10.86 -2.41
CA PRO A 42 -4.92 -12.21 -2.10
C PRO A 42 -6.41 -12.48 -2.36
N GLY A 43 -7.22 -11.43 -2.53
CA GLY A 43 -8.65 -11.57 -2.86
C GLY A 43 -8.89 -12.30 -4.17
N VAL A 44 -7.97 -12.21 -5.14
CA VAL A 44 -8.10 -12.87 -6.46
C VAL A 44 -7.97 -14.39 -6.39
N SER A 45 -7.41 -14.92 -5.30
CA SER A 45 -7.14 -16.35 -5.12
C SER A 45 -8.22 -17.06 -4.29
N VAL A 46 -9.22 -16.33 -3.79
CA VAL A 46 -10.30 -16.90 -2.97
C VAL A 46 -11.12 -17.93 -3.75
N ALA A 47 -11.44 -17.62 -5.01
CA ALA A 47 -12.15 -18.55 -5.90
C ALA A 47 -11.35 -19.83 -6.21
N CYS A 48 -10.03 -19.79 -6.07
CA CYS A 48 -9.15 -20.95 -6.20
C CYS A 48 -9.18 -21.86 -4.95
N GLY A 49 -9.94 -21.49 -3.90
CA GLY A 49 -9.97 -22.19 -2.62
C GLY A 49 -8.80 -21.84 -1.69
N LEU A 50 -8.07 -20.76 -1.97
CA LEU A 50 -7.04 -20.23 -1.09
C LEU A 50 -7.63 -19.18 -0.14
N PRO A 51 -7.18 -19.10 1.12
CA PRO A 51 -7.70 -18.11 2.05
C PRO A 51 -7.22 -16.71 1.67
N CYS A 52 -8.11 -15.71 1.79
CA CYS A 52 -7.69 -14.31 1.79
C CYS A 52 -6.96 -14.05 3.11
N LEU A 53 -5.65 -13.84 3.04
CA LEU A 53 -4.82 -13.67 4.23
C LEU A 53 -4.98 -12.24 4.75
N ASP A 54 -5.82 -12.04 5.78
CA ASP A 54 -5.82 -10.79 6.53
C ASP A 54 -4.66 -10.79 7.52
N MET A 55 -3.76 -9.82 7.40
CA MET A 55 -2.56 -9.74 8.25
C MET A 55 -2.89 -9.50 9.73
N ASP A 56 -4.09 -8.94 9.98
CA ASP A 56 -4.64 -8.72 11.31
C ASP A 56 -5.29 -9.99 11.90
N GLU A 57 -5.52 -11.04 11.08
CA GLU A 57 -6.14 -12.29 11.52
C GLU A 57 -5.23 -13.02 12.52
N ARG A 58 -5.84 -13.49 13.60
CA ARG A 58 -5.16 -14.34 14.57
C ARG A 58 -5.06 -15.75 14.02
N VAL A 59 -3.83 -16.22 13.87
CA VAL A 59 -3.57 -17.59 13.42
C VAL A 59 -3.08 -18.41 14.60
N LEU A 60 -3.78 -19.52 14.83
CA LEU A 60 -3.32 -20.56 15.75
C LEU A 60 -2.28 -21.41 15.03
N LEU A 61 -1.02 -21.09 15.27
CA LEU A 61 0.12 -21.86 14.81
C LEU A 61 0.42 -22.93 15.88
N GLY A 62 0.07 -24.18 15.60
CA GLY A 62 0.18 -25.26 16.59
C GLY A 62 0.71 -26.59 16.06
N SER A 63 1.37 -27.33 16.95
CA SER A 63 1.54 -28.78 16.86
C SER A 63 0.85 -29.44 18.07
N THR A 64 0.79 -30.77 18.11
CA THR A 64 0.22 -31.54 19.23
C THR A 64 0.81 -31.20 20.61
N ASP A 65 2.04 -30.65 20.65
CA ASP A 65 2.77 -30.39 21.90
C ASP A 65 2.90 -28.90 22.26
N PHE A 66 2.62 -27.98 21.33
CA PHE A 66 2.79 -26.54 21.54
C PHE A 66 1.83 -25.74 20.66
N GLN A 67 1.07 -24.83 21.27
CA GLN A 67 0.18 -23.90 20.58
C GLN A 67 0.69 -22.47 20.76
N TYR A 68 0.77 -21.73 19.66
CA TYR A 68 1.20 -20.34 19.62
C TYR A 68 0.16 -19.53 18.86
N GLU A 69 -0.56 -18.68 19.60
CA GLU A 69 -1.49 -17.72 19.02
C GLU A 69 -0.75 -16.41 18.76
N THR A 70 -0.76 -15.96 17.52
CA THR A 70 -0.17 -14.68 17.10
C THR A 70 -0.94 -14.14 15.90
N SER A 71 -0.75 -12.86 15.55
CA SER A 71 -1.24 -12.36 14.28
C SER A 71 -0.38 -12.90 13.14
N LEU A 72 -0.98 -13.06 11.96
CA LEU A 72 -0.23 -13.47 10.77
C LEU A 72 0.94 -12.50 10.48
N GLN A 73 0.70 -11.18 10.61
CA GLN A 73 1.72 -10.14 10.53
C GLN A 73 2.94 -10.45 11.43
N ASN A 74 2.70 -10.75 12.71
CA ASN A 74 3.77 -11.03 13.66
C ASN A 74 4.53 -12.31 13.30
N ALA A 75 3.83 -13.35 12.82
CA ALA A 75 4.49 -14.59 12.39
C ALA A 75 5.46 -14.34 11.22
N PHE A 76 5.08 -13.51 10.25
CA PHE A 76 5.95 -13.06 9.17
C PHE A 76 7.12 -12.21 9.69
N ASP A 77 6.86 -11.23 10.55
CA ASP A 77 7.89 -10.34 11.08
C ASP A 77 8.96 -11.09 11.90
N GLU A 78 8.54 -12.07 12.71
CA GLU A 78 9.44 -12.91 13.49
C GLU A 78 10.29 -13.87 12.65
N CYS A 79 9.81 -14.22 11.46
CA CYS A 79 10.51 -15.06 10.49
C CYS A 79 11.21 -14.26 9.38
N SER A 80 11.02 -12.94 9.34
CA SER A 80 11.68 -12.03 8.40
C SER A 80 13.13 -11.79 8.82
N LEU A 81 14.02 -11.74 7.83
CA LEU A 81 15.40 -11.30 8.00
C LEU A 81 15.58 -9.81 7.72
N LEU A 82 14.58 -9.14 7.13
CA LEU A 82 14.62 -7.72 6.80
C LEU A 82 14.35 -6.84 8.04
N ASN A 83 13.59 -7.34 9.02
CA ASN A 83 13.18 -6.55 10.18
C ASN A 83 14.15 -6.57 11.37
N THR A 84 15.26 -7.31 11.28
CA THR A 84 15.86 -7.75 12.53
C THR A 84 17.38 -7.62 12.56
N GLN A 85 17.80 -6.84 13.54
CA GLN A 85 18.97 -7.11 14.38
C GLN A 85 18.94 -8.51 15.06
N ALA A 86 18.00 -9.41 14.70
CA ALA A 86 17.96 -10.77 15.23
C ALA A 86 19.11 -11.57 14.64
N LYS A 87 20.10 -11.78 15.49
CA LYS A 87 21.17 -12.75 15.30
C LYS A 87 20.66 -14.20 15.22
N SER A 88 19.35 -14.46 15.39
CA SER A 88 18.73 -15.79 15.26
C SER A 88 17.20 -15.75 15.16
N VAL A 89 16.62 -16.54 14.23
CA VAL A 89 15.18 -16.89 14.21
C VAL A 89 14.96 -18.06 15.17
N SER A 90 13.88 -18.02 15.98
CA SER A 90 13.53 -19.14 16.86
C SER A 90 13.13 -20.37 16.05
N GLN A 91 13.76 -21.52 16.35
CA GLN A 91 13.48 -22.77 15.64
C GLN A 91 12.01 -23.20 15.77
N ASN A 92 11.41 -23.08 16.96
CA ASN A 92 10.02 -23.51 17.16
C ASN A 92 9.03 -22.64 16.36
N ARG A 93 9.25 -21.32 16.34
CA ARG A 93 8.41 -20.37 15.60
C ARG A 93 8.55 -20.56 14.11
N LEU A 94 9.80 -20.72 13.63
CA LEU A 94 10.07 -21.04 12.24
C LEU A 94 9.42 -22.37 11.82
N ALA A 95 9.47 -23.39 12.68
CA ALA A 95 8.84 -24.69 12.39
C ALA A 95 7.34 -24.56 12.15
N LEU A 96 6.66 -23.82 13.02
CA LEU A 96 5.22 -23.59 12.90
C LEU A 96 4.87 -22.76 11.67
N PHE A 97 5.62 -21.68 11.42
CA PHE A 97 5.44 -20.84 10.24
C PHE A 97 5.67 -21.63 8.94
N ASN A 98 6.73 -22.43 8.89
CA ASN A 98 7.05 -23.30 7.77
C ASN A 98 5.96 -24.34 7.49
N LYS A 99 5.35 -24.93 8.54
CA LYS A 99 4.22 -25.87 8.39
C LYS A 99 3.04 -25.19 7.72
N TYR A 100 2.67 -24.02 8.22
CA TYR A 100 1.57 -23.22 7.68
C TYR A 100 1.83 -22.85 6.20
N MET A 101 3.03 -22.36 5.90
CA MET A 101 3.39 -21.93 4.54
C MET A 101 3.54 -23.09 3.56
N ALA A 102 4.02 -24.26 4.01
CA ALA A 102 4.05 -25.48 3.20
C ALA A 102 2.63 -26.00 2.92
N ASP A 103 1.69 -25.84 3.86
CA ASP A 103 0.29 -26.17 3.61
C ASP A 103 -0.33 -25.27 2.53
N LEU A 104 -0.15 -23.95 2.65
CA LEU A 104 -0.59 -23.00 1.63
C LEU A 104 0.00 -23.30 0.25
N ARG A 105 1.32 -23.55 0.18
CA ARG A 105 2.01 -23.90 -1.07
C ARG A 105 1.43 -25.16 -1.70
N VAL A 106 1.22 -26.21 -0.91
CA VAL A 106 0.65 -27.47 -1.44
C VAL A 106 -0.78 -27.26 -1.94
N ARG A 107 -1.60 -26.48 -1.22
CA ARG A 107 -2.95 -26.13 -1.69
C ARG A 107 -2.90 -25.36 -3.01
N ALA A 108 -2.02 -24.35 -3.11
CA ALA A 108 -1.88 -23.54 -4.33
C ALA A 108 -1.51 -24.39 -5.56
N ARG A 109 -0.61 -25.37 -5.44
CA ARG A 109 -0.27 -26.25 -6.57
C ARG A 109 -1.44 -27.07 -7.11
N SER A 110 -2.38 -27.44 -6.25
CA SER A 110 -3.58 -28.21 -6.62
C SER A 110 -4.80 -27.34 -6.89
N ALA A 111 -4.68 -26.02 -6.73
CA ALA A 111 -5.80 -25.11 -6.85
C ALA A 111 -6.22 -24.98 -8.32
N PRO A 112 -7.53 -24.97 -8.62
CA PRO A 112 -8.02 -24.63 -9.95
C PRO A 112 -7.69 -23.17 -10.27
N MET A 113 -7.47 -22.88 -11.54
CA MET A 113 -7.33 -21.52 -12.04
C MET A 113 -8.67 -20.80 -12.00
N SER A 114 -8.72 -19.61 -11.42
CA SER A 114 -9.92 -18.78 -11.43
C SER A 114 -10.07 -17.98 -12.72
N ASN A 115 -11.24 -17.42 -12.98
CA ASN A 115 -11.50 -16.56 -14.13
C ASN A 115 -10.62 -15.31 -14.13
N PHE A 116 -10.30 -14.75 -12.96
CA PHE A 116 -9.33 -13.66 -12.87
C PHE A 116 -7.96 -14.08 -13.39
N HIS A 117 -7.47 -15.25 -12.99
CA HIS A 117 -6.17 -15.71 -13.43
C HIS A 117 -6.15 -16.06 -14.94
N LEU A 118 -7.27 -16.55 -15.48
CA LEU A 118 -7.45 -16.74 -16.92
C LEU A 118 -7.43 -15.40 -17.68
N PHE A 119 -8.10 -14.38 -17.13
CA PHE A 119 -8.05 -13.01 -17.65
C PHE A 119 -6.62 -12.47 -17.63
N LEU A 120 -5.90 -12.58 -16.51
CA LEU A 120 -4.51 -12.13 -16.38
C LEU A 120 -3.60 -12.81 -17.41
N GLN A 121 -3.68 -14.14 -17.54
CA GLN A 121 -2.88 -14.89 -18.51
C GLN A 121 -3.18 -14.48 -19.95
N ARG A 122 -4.46 -14.26 -20.29
CA ARG A 122 -4.84 -13.77 -21.61
C ARG A 122 -4.29 -12.38 -21.87
N ALA A 123 -4.45 -11.46 -20.92
CA ALA A 123 -4.00 -10.08 -21.05
C ALA A 123 -2.46 -9.97 -21.12
N LEU A 124 -1.72 -10.82 -20.41
CA LEU A 124 -0.26 -10.95 -20.56
C LEU A 124 0.14 -11.47 -21.94
N ARG A 125 -0.50 -12.55 -22.40
CA ARG A 125 -0.26 -13.15 -23.73
C ARG A 125 -0.54 -12.18 -24.87
N GLU A 126 -1.60 -11.38 -24.75
CA GLU A 126 -1.97 -10.32 -25.69
C GLU A 126 -1.11 -9.04 -25.52
N LYS A 127 -0.12 -9.05 -24.61
CA LYS A 127 0.78 -7.93 -24.29
C LYS A 127 0.07 -6.66 -23.84
N ARG A 128 -1.11 -6.81 -23.25
CA ARG A 128 -1.94 -5.71 -22.76
C ARG A 128 -1.55 -5.25 -21.36
N VAL A 129 -0.94 -6.13 -20.58
CA VAL A 129 -0.44 -5.81 -19.24
C VAL A 129 1.02 -5.38 -19.34
N MET A 130 1.30 -4.13 -18.98
CA MET A 130 2.65 -3.57 -18.96
C MET A 130 3.44 -4.17 -17.80
N ARG A 131 2.87 -4.09 -16.59
CA ARG A 131 3.35 -4.77 -15.38
C ARG A 131 2.15 -5.24 -14.55
N CYS A 132 2.33 -6.39 -13.91
CA CYS A 132 1.43 -6.92 -12.90
C CYS A 132 2.14 -6.89 -11.55
N LEU A 133 1.67 -6.08 -10.61
CA LEU A 133 2.17 -6.04 -9.25
C LEU A 133 1.22 -6.82 -8.35
N THR A 134 1.71 -7.88 -7.72
CA THR A 134 0.88 -8.68 -6.83
C THR A 134 1.43 -8.71 -5.41
N THR A 135 0.54 -8.56 -4.44
CA THR A 135 0.83 -8.85 -3.03
C THR A 135 0.50 -10.31 -2.67
N SER A 136 -0.12 -11.07 -3.58
CA SER A 136 -0.22 -12.51 -3.41
C SER A 136 1.16 -13.16 -3.62
N PHE A 137 1.41 -14.21 -2.86
CA PHE A 137 2.64 -15.01 -2.91
C PHE A 137 2.34 -16.50 -3.08
N ASP A 138 1.11 -16.87 -3.46
CA ASP A 138 0.69 -18.24 -3.71
C ASP A 138 1.32 -18.85 -4.97
N GLY A 139 1.72 -18.00 -5.93
CA GLY A 139 2.34 -18.40 -7.20
C GLY A 139 1.35 -18.81 -8.29
N LEU A 140 0.06 -18.48 -8.17
CA LEU A 140 -0.98 -18.72 -9.20
C LEU A 140 -0.94 -17.71 -10.36
N ASP A 141 -0.29 -16.58 -10.13
CA ASP A 141 -0.12 -15.47 -11.07
C ASP A 141 0.75 -15.82 -12.29
N GLY A 142 1.75 -16.71 -12.14
CA GLY A 142 2.71 -17.03 -13.20
C GLY A 142 2.80 -18.52 -13.52
N GLN A 143 2.89 -18.84 -14.81
CA GLN A 143 3.25 -20.17 -15.30
C GLN A 143 4.78 -20.33 -15.21
N PRO A 144 5.31 -21.46 -14.70
CA PRO A 144 6.74 -21.62 -14.41
C PRO A 144 7.68 -21.62 -15.64
N ASN A 145 7.20 -21.38 -16.87
CA ASN A 145 8.02 -21.44 -18.09
C ASN A 145 7.60 -20.43 -19.19
N SER A 146 6.84 -19.38 -18.87
CA SER A 146 6.47 -18.33 -19.84
C SER A 146 7.36 -17.10 -19.68
N GLY A 147 7.81 -16.50 -20.79
CA GLY A 147 8.47 -15.18 -20.78
C GLY A 147 7.58 -14.06 -20.20
N ASP A 148 6.30 -14.34 -20.01
CA ASP A 148 5.32 -13.45 -19.36
C ASP A 148 5.62 -13.21 -17.87
N ASP A 149 6.40 -14.08 -17.21
CA ASP A 149 6.74 -13.93 -15.78
C ASP A 149 7.60 -12.68 -15.51
N GLU A 150 8.33 -12.16 -16.51
CA GLU A 150 9.13 -10.93 -16.38
C GLU A 150 8.27 -9.68 -16.12
N ARG A 151 6.99 -9.71 -16.51
CA ARG A 151 6.03 -8.62 -16.28
C ARG A 151 5.41 -8.68 -14.90
N ILE A 152 5.59 -9.77 -14.16
CA ILE A 152 4.96 -10.02 -12.88
C ILE A 152 5.96 -9.71 -11.75
N ILE A 153 5.60 -8.73 -10.93
CA ILE A 153 6.35 -8.29 -9.77
C ILE A 153 5.63 -8.77 -8.51
N ARG A 154 6.20 -9.80 -7.89
CA ARG A 154 5.70 -10.37 -6.63
C ARG A 154 6.24 -9.57 -5.45
N MET A 155 5.46 -8.57 -5.03
CA MET A 155 5.85 -7.55 -4.07
C MET A 155 6.22 -8.14 -2.71
N TYR A 156 5.59 -9.26 -2.33
CA TYR A 156 5.86 -9.96 -1.08
C TYR A 156 6.71 -11.22 -1.25
N GLY A 157 7.30 -11.44 -2.43
CA GLY A 157 8.05 -12.64 -2.75
C GLY A 157 7.15 -13.81 -3.18
N ASP A 158 7.67 -15.03 -3.13
CA ASP A 158 7.05 -16.18 -3.77
C ASP A 158 7.21 -17.43 -2.89
N ASN A 159 6.08 -17.98 -2.45
CA ASN A 159 6.06 -19.14 -1.56
C ASN A 159 6.48 -20.44 -2.25
N ARG A 160 6.50 -20.52 -3.59
CA ARG A 160 7.06 -21.66 -4.33
C ARG A 160 8.54 -21.85 -4.06
N PHE A 161 9.22 -20.81 -3.58
CA PHE A 161 10.62 -20.83 -3.26
C PHE A 161 10.89 -20.77 -1.76
N LEU A 162 12.02 -21.37 -1.36
CA LEU A 162 12.56 -21.30 -0.01
C LEU A 162 13.88 -20.53 -0.03
N ARG A 163 14.14 -19.77 1.02
CA ARG A 163 15.39 -19.07 1.27
C ARG A 163 16.06 -19.61 2.53
N CYS A 164 17.37 -19.64 2.55
CA CYS A 164 18.12 -19.97 3.76
C CYS A 164 18.06 -18.84 4.79
N CYS A 165 17.99 -19.16 6.09
CA CYS A 165 18.08 -18.19 7.17
C CYS A 165 19.49 -17.59 7.32
N MET A 166 20.52 -18.14 6.66
CA MET A 166 21.88 -17.61 6.64
C MET A 166 21.95 -16.37 5.74
N PRO A 167 22.30 -15.18 6.26
CA PRO A 167 22.37 -13.95 5.45
C PRO A 167 23.40 -14.02 4.32
N SER A 168 24.49 -14.77 4.50
CA SER A 168 25.54 -14.96 3.51
C SER A 168 25.20 -16.03 2.46
N CYS A 169 24.09 -16.74 2.62
CA CYS A 169 23.70 -17.76 1.68
C CYS A 169 22.88 -17.11 0.55
N PRO A 170 23.34 -17.19 -0.71
CA PRO A 170 22.55 -16.71 -1.85
C PRO A 170 21.34 -17.61 -2.14
N GLY A 171 21.22 -18.73 -1.43
CA GLY A 171 20.39 -19.86 -1.81
C GLY A 171 18.89 -19.57 -1.80
N LEU A 172 18.34 -19.62 -3.01
CA LEU A 172 16.94 -19.90 -3.30
C LEU A 172 16.84 -21.39 -3.66
N CYS A 173 15.93 -22.11 -3.03
CA CYS A 173 15.65 -23.51 -3.36
C CYS A 173 14.22 -23.57 -3.88
N SER A 174 14.01 -24.04 -5.11
CA SER A 174 12.66 -24.39 -5.55
C SER A 174 12.13 -25.45 -4.59
N ALA A 175 10.96 -25.19 -4.04
CA ALA A 175 10.28 -26.13 -3.17
C ALA A 175 9.44 -27.15 -3.95
N ASP A 176 9.61 -27.24 -5.27
CA ASP A 176 8.86 -28.17 -6.12
C ASP A 176 9.24 -29.65 -5.86
N ASP A 177 10.24 -29.90 -5.03
CA ASP A 177 10.51 -31.22 -4.48
C ASP A 177 9.47 -31.60 -3.42
N ILE A 178 8.60 -32.55 -3.77
CA ILE A 178 7.60 -33.18 -2.88
C ILE A 178 8.22 -33.61 -1.54
N CYS A 179 9.49 -34.02 -1.54
CA CYS A 179 10.20 -34.43 -0.33
C CYS A 179 10.38 -33.27 0.66
N ILE A 180 10.69 -32.06 0.17
CA ILE A 180 10.88 -30.87 1.01
C ILE A 180 9.57 -30.48 1.70
N ASP A 181 8.46 -30.48 0.97
CA ASP A 181 7.14 -30.19 1.55
C ASP A 181 6.68 -31.24 2.54
N GLY A 182 6.90 -32.52 2.24
CA GLY A 182 6.61 -33.60 3.18
C GLY A 182 7.34 -33.38 4.51
N GLN A 183 8.62 -32.99 4.46
CA GLN A 183 9.40 -32.67 5.65
C GLN A 183 8.90 -31.40 6.35
N LEU A 184 8.63 -30.31 5.63
CA LEU A 184 8.12 -29.08 6.23
C LEU A 184 6.76 -29.29 6.89
N LYS A 185 5.86 -30.09 6.29
CA LYS A 185 4.58 -30.45 6.92
C LYS A 185 4.76 -31.29 8.19
N LEU A 186 5.68 -32.25 8.16
CA LEU A 186 5.92 -33.15 9.30
C LEU A 186 6.61 -32.43 10.47
N THR A 187 7.79 -31.85 10.22
CA THR A 187 8.68 -31.30 11.25
C THR A 187 8.69 -29.77 11.29
N GLY A 188 8.36 -29.11 10.19
CA GLY A 188 8.51 -27.65 10.04
C GLY A 188 9.94 -27.20 9.79
N ILE A 189 10.92 -28.10 9.85
CA ILE A 189 12.34 -27.73 9.79
C ILE A 189 13.03 -28.56 8.72
N VAL A 190 13.63 -27.85 7.77
CA VAL A 190 14.48 -28.42 6.72
C VAL A 190 15.78 -27.64 6.70
N ASN A 191 16.91 -28.34 6.64
CA ASN A 191 18.23 -27.72 6.54
C ASN A 191 18.51 -27.34 5.08
N CYS A 192 19.12 -26.18 4.88
CA CYS A 192 19.64 -25.74 3.60
C CYS A 192 20.72 -26.71 3.11
N PRO A 193 20.55 -27.35 1.94
CA PRO A 193 21.52 -28.32 1.44
C PRO A 193 22.92 -27.74 1.26
N SER A 194 23.01 -26.52 0.71
CA SER A 194 24.29 -25.85 0.42
C SER A 194 25.06 -25.53 1.71
N CYS A 195 24.42 -24.85 2.67
CA CYS A 195 25.07 -24.51 3.93
C CYS A 195 25.36 -25.74 4.80
N THR A 196 24.57 -26.81 4.67
CA THR A 196 24.84 -28.07 5.39
C THR A 196 26.10 -28.75 4.86
N LYS A 197 26.31 -28.77 3.54
CA LYS A 197 27.54 -29.29 2.93
C LYS A 197 28.78 -28.47 3.34
N GLU A 198 28.69 -27.15 3.31
CA GLU A 198 29.79 -26.26 3.73
C GLU A 198 30.17 -26.48 5.20
N ALA A 199 29.19 -26.67 6.07
CA ALA A 199 29.42 -26.91 7.50
C ALA A 199 30.13 -28.24 7.78
N GLN A 200 29.84 -29.29 6.99
CA GLN A 200 30.51 -30.58 7.10
C GLN A 200 32.00 -30.49 6.72
N GLY A 201 32.38 -29.52 5.89
CA GLY A 201 33.77 -29.24 5.53
C GLY A 201 34.56 -28.41 6.55
N MET A 202 33.91 -27.84 7.59
CA MET A 202 34.58 -27.02 8.59
C MET A 202 35.34 -27.87 9.63
N LYS A 203 36.63 -27.58 9.82
CA LYS A 203 37.48 -28.26 10.82
C LYS A 203 37.05 -28.01 12.28
N SER A 204 36.29 -26.95 12.55
CA SER A 204 35.82 -26.59 13.90
C SER A 204 34.34 -26.93 14.07
N GLN A 205 34.05 -28.02 14.76
CA GLN A 205 32.68 -28.43 15.10
C GLN A 205 31.94 -27.41 15.97
N ARG A 206 32.66 -26.60 16.76
CA ARG A 206 32.08 -25.56 17.61
C ARG A 206 31.49 -24.39 16.80
N LEU A 207 32.18 -23.94 15.75
CA LEU A 207 31.67 -22.92 14.82
C LEU A 207 30.54 -23.49 13.95
N ALA A 208 30.63 -24.77 13.58
CA ALA A 208 29.60 -25.47 12.83
C ALA A 208 28.28 -25.62 13.62
N GLY A 209 28.34 -25.79 14.95
CA GLY A 209 27.16 -25.87 15.82
C GLY A 209 26.50 -24.53 16.12
N GLN A 210 27.27 -23.45 16.29
CA GLN A 210 26.74 -22.11 16.62
C GLN A 210 25.87 -21.49 15.52
N SER A 211 26.04 -21.94 14.27
CA SER A 211 25.27 -21.46 13.11
C SER A 211 24.23 -22.48 12.61
N ALA A 212 24.04 -23.62 13.28
CA ALA A 212 23.15 -24.68 12.82
C ALA A 212 21.69 -24.22 12.66
N ALA A 213 21.18 -23.42 13.61
CA ALA A 213 19.81 -22.88 13.55
C ALA A 213 19.61 -21.81 12.45
N LEU A 214 20.69 -21.18 11.98
CA LEU A 214 20.65 -20.23 10.87
C LEU A 214 20.62 -20.94 9.52
N ARG A 215 20.87 -22.25 9.45
CA ARG A 215 20.87 -23.01 8.18
C ARG A 215 19.51 -23.58 7.82
N PHE A 216 18.46 -23.24 8.55
CA PHE A 216 17.12 -23.68 8.17
C PHE A 216 16.62 -22.96 6.94
N LEU A 217 15.81 -23.65 6.16
CA LEU A 217 15.02 -23.07 5.08
C LEU A 217 13.76 -22.42 5.64
N ARG A 218 13.38 -21.31 5.04
CA ARG A 218 12.13 -20.58 5.26
C ARG A 218 11.49 -20.20 3.93
N PRO A 219 10.17 -19.93 3.87
CA PRO A 219 9.53 -19.31 2.72
C PRO A 219 10.27 -18.06 2.23
N ALA A 220 10.40 -17.93 0.92
CA ALA A 220 10.94 -16.73 0.27
C ALA A 220 9.87 -15.62 0.17
N VAL A 221 9.15 -15.39 1.27
CA VAL A 221 8.06 -14.42 1.40
C VAL A 221 8.39 -13.42 2.49
N ASP A 222 8.07 -12.15 2.25
CA ASP A 222 8.15 -11.04 3.21
C ASP A 222 7.01 -10.05 2.94
N ILE A 223 6.32 -9.60 3.97
CA ILE A 223 5.13 -8.74 3.83
C ILE A 223 5.46 -7.24 3.82
N HIS A 224 6.74 -6.89 3.93
CA HIS A 224 7.24 -5.55 3.65
C HIS A 224 7.73 -5.47 2.22
N LEU A 225 7.63 -4.30 1.60
CA LEU A 225 8.17 -4.15 0.24
C LEU A 225 9.68 -4.39 0.24
N PRO A 226 10.21 -5.01 -0.83
CA PRO A 226 11.65 -5.13 -1.02
C PRO A 226 12.25 -3.73 -1.23
N ILE A 227 13.55 -3.60 -0.93
CA ILE A 227 14.25 -2.30 -0.96
C ILE A 227 14.18 -1.67 -2.35
N GLU A 228 14.19 -2.50 -3.39
CA GLU A 228 14.06 -2.13 -4.80
C GLU A 228 12.71 -1.47 -5.12
N LEU A 229 11.66 -1.72 -4.32
CA LEU A 229 10.33 -1.12 -4.45
C LEU A 229 10.08 0.06 -3.48
N HIS A 230 11.04 0.40 -2.63
CA HIS A 230 10.98 1.61 -1.81
C HIS A 230 11.10 2.88 -2.66
N ARG A 231 10.79 4.06 -2.09
CA ARG A 231 10.73 5.36 -2.82
C ARG A 231 11.98 5.75 -3.62
N VAL A 232 13.14 5.16 -3.33
CA VAL A 232 14.43 5.43 -4.03
C VAL A 232 14.97 4.13 -4.67
N GLY A 233 14.16 3.09 -4.76
CA GLY A 233 14.54 1.81 -5.35
C GLY A 233 14.41 1.84 -6.87
N ASP A 234 15.36 1.19 -7.55
CA ASP A 234 15.44 1.19 -9.01
C ASP A 234 14.19 0.57 -9.65
N LEU A 235 13.70 -0.56 -9.10
CA LEU A 235 12.50 -1.22 -9.59
C LEU A 235 11.25 -0.35 -9.44
N ARG A 236 11.13 0.42 -8.35
CA ARG A 236 10.01 1.37 -8.20
C ARG A 236 10.03 2.42 -9.31
N ASN A 237 11.21 2.97 -9.62
CA ASN A 237 11.36 3.96 -10.68
C ASN A 237 10.99 3.38 -12.05
N GLU A 238 11.39 2.14 -12.34
CA GLU A 238 10.99 1.44 -13.56
C GLU A 238 9.46 1.27 -13.66
N VAL A 239 8.82 0.84 -12.56
CA VAL A 239 7.36 0.66 -12.55
C VAL A 239 6.62 1.99 -12.72
N ILE A 240 7.11 3.06 -12.09
CA ILE A 240 6.55 4.42 -12.26
C ILE A 240 6.73 4.89 -13.71
N GLU A 241 7.86 4.61 -14.33
CA GLU A 241 8.10 4.94 -15.74
C GLU A 241 7.15 4.16 -16.67
N ASP A 242 6.96 2.87 -16.42
CA ASP A 242 6.00 2.04 -17.16
C ASP A 242 4.57 2.58 -17.02
N ALA A 243 4.21 3.10 -15.84
CA ALA A 243 2.89 3.67 -15.55
C ALA A 243 2.54 4.88 -16.44
N LYS A 244 3.51 5.70 -16.83
CA LYS A 244 3.31 6.87 -17.71
C LYS A 244 2.75 6.50 -19.09
N SER A 245 3.03 5.28 -19.53
CA SER A 245 2.56 4.76 -20.82
C SER A 245 1.21 4.07 -20.72
N CYS A 246 0.69 3.85 -19.51
CA CYS A 246 -0.52 3.08 -19.26
C CYS A 246 -1.78 3.93 -19.42
N GLN A 247 -2.81 3.32 -19.99
CA GLN A 247 -4.15 3.88 -20.15
C GLN A 247 -5.06 3.52 -18.96
N LEU A 248 -4.73 2.46 -18.22
CA LEU A 248 -5.52 1.96 -17.10
C LEU A 248 -4.61 1.46 -15.98
N LEU A 249 -4.89 1.89 -14.75
CA LEU A 249 -4.48 1.21 -13.54
C LEU A 249 -5.66 0.38 -13.03
N LEU A 250 -5.54 -0.95 -13.09
CA LEU A 250 -6.57 -1.89 -12.66
C LEU A 250 -6.15 -2.54 -11.35
N ILE A 251 -6.86 -2.25 -10.27
CA ILE A 251 -6.61 -2.78 -8.92
C ILE A 251 -7.70 -3.83 -8.61
N VAL A 252 -7.32 -5.08 -8.34
CA VAL A 252 -8.29 -6.18 -8.15
C VAL A 252 -7.98 -6.97 -6.89
N GLY A 253 -8.96 -7.10 -5.99
CA GLY A 253 -8.85 -7.93 -4.77
C GLY A 253 -7.66 -7.57 -3.88
N LEU A 254 -7.27 -6.29 -3.85
CA LEU A 254 -6.11 -5.78 -3.13
C LEU A 254 -6.54 -4.86 -1.98
N THR A 255 -6.30 -5.29 -0.76
CA THR A 255 -6.55 -4.45 0.42
C THR A 255 -5.56 -3.29 0.50
N LEU A 256 -6.06 -2.05 0.49
CA LEU A 256 -5.24 -0.83 0.59
C LEU A 256 -4.89 -0.41 2.03
N LYS A 257 -4.81 -1.38 2.96
CA LYS A 257 -4.45 -1.14 4.37
C LYS A 257 -2.98 -0.70 4.53
N SER A 258 -2.06 -1.37 3.84
CA SER A 258 -0.61 -1.13 3.94
C SER A 258 -0.22 0.25 3.38
N GLY A 259 0.49 1.04 4.18
CA GLY A 259 0.94 2.38 3.78
C GLY A 259 1.92 2.36 2.61
N GLU A 260 2.80 1.36 2.51
CA GLU A 260 3.79 1.24 1.44
C GLU A 260 3.14 0.90 0.09
N VAL A 261 2.15 -0.01 0.10
CA VAL A 261 1.37 -0.38 -1.09
C VAL A 261 0.47 0.79 -1.51
N TYR A 262 -0.20 1.43 -0.56
CA TYR A 262 -1.04 2.59 -0.83
C TYR A 262 -0.24 3.78 -1.40
N ASP A 263 0.97 4.01 -0.89
CA ASP A 263 1.88 5.02 -1.45
C ASP A 263 2.22 4.73 -2.91
N LEU A 264 2.50 3.47 -3.24
CA LEU A 264 2.75 3.05 -4.62
C LEU A 264 1.53 3.24 -5.50
N VAL A 265 0.35 2.77 -5.08
CA VAL A 265 -0.91 2.96 -5.82
C VAL A 265 -1.14 4.43 -6.17
N ARG A 266 -0.90 5.34 -5.22
CA ARG A 266 -1.06 6.79 -5.45
C ARG A 266 -0.10 7.34 -6.50
N GLU A 267 1.17 6.92 -6.45
CA GLU A 267 2.18 7.35 -7.43
C GLU A 267 1.82 6.83 -8.84
N LEU A 268 1.39 5.57 -8.95
CA LEU A 268 0.96 4.98 -10.22
C LEU A 268 -0.32 5.64 -10.76
N ALA A 269 -1.32 5.85 -9.90
CA ALA A 269 -2.55 6.55 -10.25
C ALA A 269 -2.26 7.95 -10.79
N SER A 270 -1.37 8.69 -10.13
CA SER A 270 -0.92 10.01 -10.60
C SER A 270 -0.36 9.92 -12.02
N GLU A 271 0.59 9.02 -12.31
CA GLU A 271 1.15 8.93 -13.66
C GLU A 271 0.12 8.52 -14.72
N VAL A 272 -0.78 7.58 -14.40
CA VAL A 272 -1.85 7.15 -15.32
C VAL A 272 -2.83 8.29 -15.60
N HIS A 273 -3.23 9.06 -14.58
CA HIS A 273 -4.09 10.23 -14.74
C HIS A 273 -3.42 11.35 -15.55
N HIS A 274 -2.11 11.56 -15.42
CA HIS A 274 -1.38 12.51 -16.27
C HIS A 274 -1.44 12.13 -17.76
N GLY A 275 -1.55 10.83 -18.06
CA GLY A 275 -1.76 10.28 -19.40
C GLY A 275 -3.22 10.23 -19.86
N TYR A 276 -4.17 10.87 -19.15
CA TYR A 276 -5.62 10.78 -19.38
C TYR A 276 -6.19 9.36 -19.26
N GLY A 277 -5.49 8.48 -18.56
CA GLY A 277 -5.96 7.14 -18.23
C GLY A 277 -6.93 7.12 -17.04
N ALA A 278 -7.41 5.94 -16.71
CA ALA A 278 -8.33 5.71 -15.59
C ALA A 278 -7.72 4.82 -14.51
N VAL A 279 -8.23 4.93 -13.29
CA VAL A 279 -7.93 4.05 -12.18
C VAL A 279 -9.21 3.36 -11.73
N ILE A 280 -9.24 2.03 -11.83
CA ILE A 280 -10.39 1.20 -11.49
C ILE A 280 -10.01 0.26 -10.36
N TYR A 281 -10.82 0.27 -9.30
CA TYR A 281 -10.74 -0.67 -8.20
C TYR A 281 -11.89 -1.67 -8.29
N VAL A 282 -11.59 -2.96 -8.15
CA VAL A 282 -12.56 -4.05 -8.22
C VAL A 282 -12.41 -4.93 -6.98
N ASP A 283 -13.46 -4.98 -6.18
CA ASP A 283 -13.56 -5.87 -5.02
C ASP A 283 -15.04 -6.01 -4.61
N ASN A 284 -15.35 -7.03 -3.83
CA ASN A 284 -16.65 -7.14 -3.17
C ASN A 284 -16.76 -6.17 -1.98
N GLU A 285 -15.62 -5.93 -1.31
CA GLU A 285 -15.55 -5.11 -0.10
C GLU A 285 -15.34 -3.62 -0.43
N PRO A 286 -15.98 -2.71 0.32
CA PRO A 286 -15.73 -1.28 0.18
C PRO A 286 -14.27 -0.94 0.52
N ILE A 287 -13.75 0.12 -0.10
CA ILE A 287 -12.41 0.62 0.21
C ILE A 287 -12.44 1.24 1.61
N ARG A 288 -11.85 0.56 2.60
CA ARG A 288 -11.89 0.99 4.01
C ARG A 288 -10.70 1.88 4.39
N GLY A 289 -10.96 2.91 5.20
CA GLY A 289 -9.95 3.60 6.02
C GLY A 289 -8.94 4.50 5.29
N ARG A 290 -9.12 4.77 4.00
CA ARG A 290 -8.25 5.66 3.21
C ARG A 290 -9.09 6.52 2.26
N ASN A 291 -8.77 7.81 2.16
CA ASN A 291 -9.40 8.69 1.18
C ASN A 291 -8.84 8.38 -0.22
N THR A 292 -9.61 7.66 -1.04
CA THR A 292 -9.31 7.37 -2.45
C THR A 292 -9.80 8.43 -3.42
N GLY A 293 -10.40 9.52 -2.93
CA GLY A 293 -10.82 10.65 -3.75
C GLY A 293 -9.64 11.24 -4.52
N GLY A 294 -9.80 11.37 -5.83
CA GLY A 294 -8.73 11.77 -6.75
C GLY A 294 -7.65 10.72 -7.00
N ILE A 295 -7.81 9.49 -6.51
CA ILE A 295 -6.92 8.35 -6.82
C ILE A 295 -7.68 7.28 -7.62
N VAL A 296 -8.87 6.89 -7.17
CA VAL A 296 -9.70 5.86 -7.83
C VAL A 296 -10.91 6.53 -8.47
N ASP A 297 -11.06 6.38 -9.79
CA ASP A 297 -12.18 6.96 -10.55
C ASP A 297 -13.45 6.13 -10.37
N PHE A 298 -13.32 4.80 -10.49
CA PHE A 298 -14.42 3.85 -10.34
C PHE A 298 -14.07 2.75 -9.36
N HIS A 299 -14.94 2.52 -8.40
CA HIS A 299 -14.97 1.30 -7.60
C HIS A 299 -16.11 0.42 -8.13
N LEU A 300 -15.75 -0.69 -8.78
CA LEU A 300 -16.69 -1.72 -9.18
C LEU A 300 -16.88 -2.66 -7.99
N GLN A 301 -17.95 -2.42 -7.24
CA GLN A 301 -18.29 -3.24 -6.08
C GLN A 301 -19.01 -4.51 -6.55
N MET A 302 -18.24 -5.51 -6.91
CA MET A 302 -18.75 -6.76 -7.49
C MET A 302 -17.79 -7.92 -7.30
N ASP A 303 -18.30 -9.13 -7.55
CA ASP A 303 -17.51 -10.33 -7.42
C ASP A 303 -16.39 -10.38 -8.48
N ILE A 304 -15.18 -10.72 -8.04
CA ILE A 304 -13.98 -10.73 -8.88
C ILE A 304 -14.12 -11.76 -10.01
N GLU A 305 -14.77 -12.90 -9.77
CA GLU A 305 -14.98 -13.92 -10.81
C GLU A 305 -16.05 -13.49 -11.80
N GLU A 306 -17.12 -12.85 -11.32
CA GLU A 306 -18.14 -12.26 -12.18
C GLU A 306 -17.53 -11.16 -13.06
N PHE A 307 -16.77 -10.23 -12.47
CA PHE A 307 -16.03 -9.19 -13.18
C PHE A 307 -15.16 -9.79 -14.28
N SER A 308 -14.34 -10.78 -13.92
CA SER A 308 -13.38 -11.39 -14.85
C SER A 308 -14.09 -12.13 -15.98
N THR A 309 -15.21 -12.80 -15.68
CA THR A 309 -16.05 -13.47 -16.68
C THR A 309 -16.61 -12.48 -17.69
N ARG A 310 -17.13 -11.34 -17.22
CA ARG A 310 -17.68 -10.30 -18.09
C ARG A 310 -16.60 -9.65 -18.97
N VAL A 311 -15.40 -9.39 -18.43
CA VAL A 311 -14.27 -8.86 -19.20
C VAL A 311 -13.82 -9.86 -20.26
N LEU A 312 -13.68 -11.14 -19.93
CA LEU A 312 -13.33 -12.20 -20.88
C LEU A 312 -14.34 -12.31 -22.02
N ALA A 313 -15.64 -12.30 -21.71
CA ALA A 313 -16.70 -12.34 -22.71
C ALA A 313 -16.69 -11.11 -23.64
N ALA A 314 -16.38 -9.92 -23.08
CA ALA A 314 -16.21 -8.71 -23.88
C ALA A 314 -14.98 -8.79 -24.79
N MET A 315 -13.86 -9.35 -24.32
CA MET A 315 -12.66 -9.60 -25.14
C MET A 315 -12.97 -10.57 -26.30
N ASP A 316 -13.74 -11.63 -26.06
CA ASP A 316 -14.16 -12.58 -27.11
C ASP A 316 -15.02 -11.91 -28.18
N THR A 317 -15.96 -11.06 -27.76
CA THR A 317 -16.83 -10.32 -28.68
C THR A 317 -16.02 -9.38 -29.59
N LEU A 318 -15.01 -8.71 -29.03
CA LEU A 318 -14.11 -7.83 -29.80
C LEU A 318 -13.26 -8.61 -30.80
N GLN A 319 -12.78 -9.79 -30.40
CA GLN A 319 -11.98 -10.64 -31.28
C GLN A 319 -12.81 -11.15 -32.47
N MET A 320 -14.04 -11.62 -32.24
CA MET A 320 -14.94 -12.05 -33.31
C MET A 320 -15.26 -10.92 -34.29
N ALA A 321 -15.49 -9.70 -33.78
CA ALA A 321 -15.75 -8.53 -34.62
C ALA A 321 -14.54 -8.12 -35.47
N ALA A 322 -13.32 -8.34 -34.98
CA ALA A 322 -12.08 -8.06 -35.71
C ALA A 322 -11.83 -9.09 -36.83
N ASP A 323 -12.20 -10.36 -36.63
CA ASP A 323 -12.06 -11.42 -37.65
C ASP A 323 -13.05 -11.24 -38.82
N ASP A 324 -14.19 -10.57 -38.58
CA ASP A 324 -15.24 -10.33 -39.59
C ASP A 324 -15.01 -9.06 -40.45
N ILE A 325 -14.11 -8.15 -40.05
CA ILE A 325 -13.90 -6.85 -40.73
C ILE A 325 -12.42 -6.61 -41.05
N ASN A 326 -12.12 -6.39 -42.33
CA ASN A 326 -10.81 -5.91 -42.79
C ASN A 326 -10.64 -4.44 -42.34
N MET A 327 -10.06 -4.20 -41.17
CA MET A 327 -10.08 -2.90 -40.48
C MET A 327 -9.04 -1.89 -41.01
N ASP A 328 -9.52 -0.66 -41.20
CA ASP A 328 -8.83 0.55 -41.69
C ASP A 328 -8.02 1.23 -40.54
N PRO A 329 -6.89 1.92 -40.79
CA PRO A 329 -5.96 2.41 -39.75
C PRO A 329 -6.40 3.70 -39.02
N VAL A 330 -7.70 3.99 -38.93
CA VAL A 330 -8.23 5.23 -38.32
C VAL A 330 -8.41 5.11 -36.79
N LEU A 331 -8.32 3.91 -36.21
CA LEU A 331 -8.63 3.63 -34.80
C LEU A 331 -7.56 4.05 -33.76
N GLU A 332 -6.33 4.40 -34.16
CA GLU A 332 -5.26 4.73 -33.21
C GLU A 332 -5.46 6.06 -32.45
N LEU A 333 -6.27 6.98 -32.99
CA LEU A 333 -6.57 8.28 -32.35
C LEU A 333 -7.72 8.21 -31.33
N GLU A 334 -8.57 7.17 -31.38
CA GLU A 334 -9.71 7.01 -30.44
C GLU A 334 -9.30 6.35 -29.12
N GLN A 335 -8.18 5.62 -29.06
CA GLN A 335 -7.76 4.90 -27.85
C GLN A 335 -7.18 5.82 -26.76
N SER A 336 -6.56 6.96 -27.11
CA SER A 336 -5.93 7.84 -26.12
C SER A 336 -6.92 8.65 -25.29
N GLU A 337 -8.16 8.83 -25.78
CA GLU A 337 -9.20 9.62 -25.09
C GLU A 337 -10.38 8.77 -24.61
N MET A 338 -10.39 7.46 -24.86
CA MET A 338 -11.49 6.57 -24.47
C MET A 338 -11.82 6.63 -22.98
N TRP A 339 -10.80 6.69 -22.12
CA TRP A 339 -10.99 6.79 -20.68
C TRP A 339 -11.41 8.20 -20.26
N TYR A 340 -10.92 9.24 -20.93
CA TYR A 340 -11.35 10.61 -20.72
C TYR A 340 -12.85 10.77 -21.02
N GLU A 341 -13.34 10.22 -22.13
CA GLU A 341 -14.77 10.24 -22.46
C GLU A 341 -15.60 9.44 -21.47
N VAL A 342 -15.16 8.24 -21.10
CA VAL A 342 -15.82 7.45 -20.07
C VAL A 342 -15.89 8.24 -18.78
N ILE A 343 -14.79 8.82 -18.29
CA ILE A 343 -14.77 9.57 -17.03
C ILE A 343 -15.64 10.85 -17.09
N ASN A 344 -15.62 11.60 -18.19
CA ASN A 344 -16.24 12.93 -18.27
C ASN A 344 -17.68 12.96 -18.83
N ASN A 345 -18.15 11.93 -19.55
CA ASN A 345 -19.54 11.87 -20.04
C ASN A 345 -20.55 11.51 -18.93
N VAL A 346 -20.50 12.21 -17.79
CA VAL A 346 -21.43 12.02 -16.66
C VAL A 346 -22.31 13.27 -16.49
N LEU A 347 -23.62 13.08 -16.64
CA LEU A 347 -24.67 13.93 -16.07
C LEU A 347 -24.71 13.71 -14.54
N GLU A 348 -24.69 14.83 -13.81
CA GLU A 348 -24.82 15.05 -12.35
C GLU A 348 -24.22 14.01 -11.38
N VAL A 349 -23.27 14.49 -10.58
CA VAL A 349 -22.75 13.81 -9.39
C VAL A 349 -23.88 13.67 -8.38
N GLU A 350 -24.47 12.48 -8.24
CA GLU A 350 -25.23 12.19 -7.02
C GLU A 350 -24.23 12.02 -5.89
N MET A 351 -24.26 12.99 -4.98
CA MET A 351 -23.54 12.94 -3.71
C MET A 351 -24.06 11.74 -2.91
N SER A 352 -23.32 10.63 -2.94
CA SER A 352 -23.47 9.57 -1.96
C SER A 352 -23.30 10.18 -0.56
N LEU A 353 -24.22 9.86 0.34
CA LEU A 353 -24.05 10.16 1.77
C LEU A 353 -22.77 9.47 2.21
N GLN A 354 -21.74 10.28 2.46
CA GLN A 354 -20.45 9.87 2.99
C GLN A 354 -20.70 8.88 4.14
N GLU A 355 -20.30 7.62 3.94
CA GLU A 355 -20.35 6.64 5.02
C GLU A 355 -19.60 7.22 6.22
N PRO A 356 -20.11 7.07 7.45
CA PRO A 356 -19.49 7.67 8.62
C PRO A 356 -18.04 7.18 8.70
N GLU A 357 -17.12 8.15 8.66
CA GLU A 357 -15.70 7.92 8.91
C GLU A 357 -15.56 7.01 10.14
N ASP A 358 -14.62 6.08 10.09
CA ASP A 358 -14.27 5.24 11.23
C ASP A 358 -14.12 6.11 12.48
N THR A 359 -15.12 6.09 13.36
CA THR A 359 -15.19 6.95 14.55
C THR A 359 -14.18 6.52 15.62
N GLY A 360 -13.31 5.56 15.31
CA GLY A 360 -12.20 5.18 16.15
C GLY A 360 -11.27 6.36 16.44
N PRO A 361 -10.69 6.45 17.65
CA PRO A 361 -9.74 7.50 17.97
C PRO A 361 -8.51 7.40 17.05
N LEU A 362 -8.08 8.54 16.49
CA LEU A 362 -6.88 8.66 15.66
C LEU A 362 -5.80 9.44 16.39
N CYS A 363 -4.53 9.09 16.16
CA CYS A 363 -3.42 9.94 16.59
C CYS A 363 -3.48 11.29 15.88
N CYS A 364 -3.64 12.40 16.61
CA CYS A 364 -3.70 13.75 16.04
C CYS A 364 -2.40 14.20 15.35
N LEU A 365 -1.29 13.48 15.55
CA LEU A 365 0.01 13.78 14.96
C LEU A 365 0.35 12.95 13.73
N CYS A 366 -0.13 11.71 13.59
CA CYS A 366 0.22 10.84 12.46
C CYS A 366 -0.96 10.09 11.82
N GLY A 367 -2.18 10.25 12.34
CA GLY A 367 -3.37 9.58 11.82
C GLY A 367 -3.40 8.06 12.04
N LEU A 368 -2.56 7.52 12.94
CA LEU A 368 -2.57 6.10 13.29
C LEU A 368 -3.85 5.76 14.09
N SER A 369 -4.56 4.70 13.69
CA SER A 369 -5.83 4.22 14.28
C SER A 369 -5.69 3.05 15.25
N ASP A 370 -4.48 2.78 15.77
CA ASP A 370 -4.25 1.66 16.69
C ASP A 370 -4.67 2.00 18.12
N SER A 371 -5.88 1.59 18.50
CA SER A 371 -6.46 1.80 19.85
C SER A 371 -5.58 1.32 21.01
N LEU A 372 -4.71 0.31 20.81
CA LEU A 372 -3.81 -0.21 21.85
C LEU A 372 -2.58 0.68 22.06
N SER A 373 -2.26 1.51 21.07
CA SER A 373 -1.11 2.41 21.06
C SER A 373 -1.49 3.88 21.17
N LEU A 374 -2.76 4.20 21.49
CA LEU A 374 -3.24 5.57 21.68
C LEU A 374 -3.43 5.93 23.16
N ILE A 375 -3.07 7.16 23.52
CA ILE A 375 -3.40 7.77 24.81
C ILE A 375 -4.21 9.05 24.58
N GLU A 376 -5.29 9.21 25.34
CA GLU A 376 -6.20 10.34 25.24
C GLU A 376 -5.81 11.46 26.22
N CYS A 377 -5.79 12.70 25.75
CA CYS A 377 -5.58 13.86 26.62
C CYS A 377 -6.79 14.10 27.51
N ALA A 378 -6.58 14.15 28.83
CA ALA A 378 -7.61 14.43 29.82
C ALA A 378 -8.34 15.77 29.61
N LYS A 379 -7.67 16.76 28.98
CA LYS A 379 -8.20 18.11 28.77
C LYS A 379 -8.84 18.33 27.39
N CYS A 380 -8.14 18.01 26.30
CA CYS A 380 -8.63 18.28 24.95
C CYS A 380 -9.25 17.07 24.24
N LYS A 381 -9.20 15.88 24.85
CA LYS A 381 -9.75 14.63 24.32
C LYS A 381 -9.10 14.11 23.03
N ASP A 382 -8.04 14.76 22.56
CA ASP A 382 -7.24 14.27 21.44
C ASP A 382 -6.44 13.03 21.82
N SER A 383 -6.33 12.09 20.89
CA SER A 383 -5.51 10.89 21.04
C SER A 383 -4.12 11.08 20.41
N ILE A 384 -3.07 10.57 21.05
CA ILE A 384 -1.69 10.60 20.55
C ILE A 384 -1.10 9.20 20.63
N CYS A 385 -0.36 8.77 19.61
CA CYS A 385 0.28 7.46 19.63
C CYS A 385 1.53 7.43 20.54
N ILE A 386 1.58 6.42 21.40
CA ILE A 386 2.67 6.08 22.33
C ILE A 386 3.30 4.74 21.94
N PRO A 387 4.49 4.38 22.45
CA PRO A 387 5.09 3.09 22.18
C PRO A 387 4.20 1.96 22.71
N SER A 388 4.04 0.90 21.93
CA SER A 388 3.24 -0.27 22.34
C SER A 388 3.83 -0.91 23.62
N PRO A 389 2.98 -1.31 24.59
CA PRO A 389 3.42 -2.04 25.79
C PRO A 389 4.03 -3.42 25.47
N TYR A 390 3.77 -3.97 24.28
CA TYR A 390 4.22 -5.29 23.85
C TYR A 390 5.62 -5.31 23.20
N GLY A 391 6.37 -4.20 23.27
CA GLY A 391 7.78 -4.14 22.90
C GLY A 391 8.10 -3.28 21.67
N PRO A 392 9.38 -3.11 21.31
CA PRO A 392 9.83 -2.18 20.28
C PRO A 392 9.72 -2.79 18.88
N TYR A 393 8.54 -3.30 18.52
CA TYR A 393 8.32 -3.98 17.24
C TYR A 393 7.25 -3.25 16.43
N GLY A 394 7.74 -2.51 15.43
CA GLY A 394 6.96 -1.74 14.48
C GLY A 394 7.77 -0.55 14.01
N ARG A 395 8.05 -0.45 12.70
CA ARG A 395 8.82 0.65 12.09
C ARG A 395 8.18 2.04 12.30
N HIS A 396 6.98 2.12 12.87
CA HIS A 396 6.33 3.35 13.29
C HIS A 396 6.87 3.84 14.64
N LYS A 397 7.86 4.76 14.60
CA LYS A 397 8.26 5.50 15.80
C LYS A 397 7.07 6.34 16.28
N SER A 398 6.58 6.08 17.50
CA SER A 398 5.46 6.79 18.11
C SER A 398 5.69 8.31 18.12
N CYS A 399 4.61 9.08 18.04
CA CYS A 399 4.66 10.53 18.05
C CYS A 399 4.99 11.09 19.43
N LEU A 400 4.67 10.33 20.49
CA LEU A 400 4.99 10.66 21.86
C LEU A 400 5.78 9.49 22.49
N VAL A 401 6.82 9.81 23.24
CA VAL A 401 7.58 8.86 24.06
C VAL A 401 7.57 9.35 25.51
N LEU A 402 6.86 8.62 26.36
CA LEU A 402 6.70 8.96 27.76
C LEU A 402 8.05 8.90 28.49
N GLY A 403 8.40 10.00 29.17
CA GLY A 403 9.59 10.08 30.04
C GLY A 403 10.94 10.20 29.32
N GLY A 404 10.97 10.52 28.02
CA GLY A 404 12.18 10.54 27.20
C GLY A 404 13.34 11.44 27.67
N TYR A 405 13.09 12.38 28.59
CA TYR A 405 14.11 13.29 29.13
C TYR A 405 14.61 12.96 30.55
N MET A 406 14.12 11.88 31.18
CA MET A 406 14.48 11.54 32.58
C MET A 406 15.75 10.69 32.74
N GLY A 407 16.56 10.48 31.69
CA GLY A 407 17.89 9.85 31.79
C GLY A 407 17.93 8.40 32.30
N ARG A 408 16.78 7.76 32.55
CA ARG A 408 16.67 6.33 32.83
C ARG A 408 16.12 5.65 31.58
N LEU A 409 16.56 4.42 31.29
CA LEU A 409 15.85 3.55 30.35
C LEU A 409 14.36 3.61 30.70
N PRO A 410 13.44 3.65 29.71
CA PRO A 410 12.04 3.49 30.00
C PRO A 410 11.88 2.13 30.67
N SER A 411 11.77 2.12 31.99
CA SER A 411 11.03 1.05 32.66
C SER A 411 9.67 1.04 31.96
N PRO A 412 9.07 -0.12 31.68
CA PRO A 412 7.67 -0.19 31.31
C PRO A 412 6.89 0.36 32.51
N VAL A 413 6.76 1.68 32.58
CA VAL A 413 5.85 2.35 33.48
C VAL A 413 4.51 1.83 33.01
N SER A 414 3.82 1.09 33.87
CA SER A 414 2.47 0.59 33.67
C SER A 414 1.65 1.72 33.04
N ILE A 415 1.33 1.55 31.75
CA ILE A 415 0.47 2.48 30.99
C ILE A 415 -0.87 2.66 31.73
N GLU A 416 -1.24 1.69 32.58
CA GLU A 416 -2.42 1.67 33.43
C GLU A 416 -2.44 2.76 34.51
N ASP A 417 -1.29 3.17 35.07
CA ASP A 417 -1.26 4.10 36.22
C ASP A 417 -1.30 5.59 35.82
N LYS A 418 -1.30 5.93 34.52
CA LYS A 418 -1.23 7.32 34.03
C LYS A 418 -2.19 7.67 32.90
N LYS A 419 -3.13 6.78 32.54
CA LYS A 419 -4.12 7.07 31.48
C LYS A 419 -5.06 8.22 31.85
N ASP A 420 -5.44 8.35 33.11
CA ASP A 420 -6.53 9.26 33.51
C ASP A 420 -6.11 10.74 33.61
N ASP A 421 -4.82 11.01 33.81
CA ASP A 421 -4.28 12.37 34.03
C ASP A 421 -3.35 12.86 32.91
N PHE A 422 -3.28 12.16 31.77
CA PHE A 422 -2.39 12.55 30.69
C PHE A 422 -2.78 13.90 30.09
N LEU A 423 -1.82 14.83 30.01
CA LEU A 423 -1.97 16.11 29.31
C LEU A 423 -1.07 16.11 28.07
N CYS A 424 -1.66 16.38 26.90
CA CYS A 424 -0.91 16.55 25.67
C CYS A 424 0.03 17.78 25.73
N PRO A 425 1.03 17.87 24.84
CA PRO A 425 1.99 18.99 24.83
C PRO A 425 1.30 20.35 24.74
N TRP A 426 0.17 20.44 24.03
CA TRP A 426 -0.58 21.67 23.86
C TRP A 426 -1.44 22.05 25.07
N CYS A 427 -1.85 21.07 25.88
CA CYS A 427 -2.63 21.30 27.09
C CYS A 427 -1.75 21.49 28.33
N TRP A 428 -0.44 21.31 28.20
CA TRP A 428 0.53 21.47 29.27
C TRP A 428 0.73 22.94 29.61
N ASP A 429 0.58 23.28 30.88
CA ASP A 429 0.85 24.63 31.37
C ASP A 429 2.35 24.81 31.62
N HIS A 430 3.05 25.26 30.57
CA HIS A 430 4.49 25.52 30.61
C HIS A 430 4.89 26.58 31.62
N SER A 431 4.01 27.53 31.93
CA SER A 431 4.30 28.61 32.88
C SER A 431 4.33 28.11 34.32
N LYS A 432 3.51 27.12 34.64
CA LYS A 432 3.37 26.53 35.98
C LYS A 432 4.26 25.33 36.21
N TYR A 433 4.40 24.46 35.21
CA TYR A 433 5.06 23.15 35.36
C TYR A 433 6.40 23.03 34.61
N GLY A 434 6.80 24.06 33.87
CA GLY A 434 8.06 24.09 33.14
C GLY A 434 8.05 23.24 31.87
N LEU A 435 9.20 22.65 31.53
CA LEU A 435 9.37 21.85 30.31
C LEU A 435 8.46 20.62 30.30
N TYR A 436 7.95 20.28 29.12
CA TYR A 436 7.12 19.09 28.94
C TYR A 436 7.93 17.82 29.23
N PRO A 437 7.45 16.90 30.09
CA PRO A 437 8.25 15.77 30.62
C PRO A 437 8.39 14.59 29.66
N HIS A 438 7.81 14.67 28.46
CA HIS A 438 7.80 13.60 27.47
C HIS A 438 8.49 14.07 26.20
N TYR A 439 9.11 13.12 25.49
CA TYR A 439 9.67 13.42 24.19
C TYR A 439 8.55 13.40 23.16
N VAL A 440 8.30 14.55 22.53
CA VAL A 440 7.36 14.67 21.42
C VAL A 440 8.20 14.67 20.17
N ARG A 441 7.97 13.69 19.29
CA ARG A 441 8.61 13.68 18.00
C ARG A 441 8.16 14.94 17.25
N PRO A 442 9.05 15.66 16.55
CA PRO A 442 8.61 16.75 15.69
C PRO A 442 7.56 16.21 14.73
N ALA A 443 6.35 16.78 14.80
CA ALA A 443 5.28 16.45 13.88
C ALA A 443 5.81 16.67 12.45
N PRO A 444 5.46 15.84 11.47
CA PRO A 444 5.51 16.32 10.09
C PRO A 444 4.77 17.66 10.09
N GLN A 445 5.34 18.70 9.46
CA GLN A 445 4.83 20.09 9.45
C GLN A 445 3.33 20.21 9.10
N LEU A 446 2.72 19.13 8.62
CA LEU A 446 1.30 18.93 8.40
C LEU A 446 0.39 19.14 9.63
N ASN A 447 0.83 18.95 10.88
CA ASN A 447 -0.11 18.77 12.01
C ASN A 447 0.00 19.74 13.20
N VAL A 448 0.77 20.84 13.10
CA VAL A 448 0.64 21.95 14.08
C VAL A 448 -0.24 23.03 13.43
N GLN A 449 -1.54 22.72 13.32
CA GLN A 449 -2.56 23.59 12.73
C GLN A 449 -3.34 24.29 13.84
N SER A 450 -3.58 25.59 13.69
CA SER A 450 -4.56 26.33 14.48
C SER A 450 -5.95 25.77 14.18
N ARG A 451 -6.65 25.27 15.20
CA ARG A 451 -7.97 24.65 15.07
C ARG A 451 -8.98 25.62 14.45
N GLY A 452 -9.57 25.26 13.31
CA GLY A 452 -10.86 25.79 12.86
C GLY A 452 -10.88 26.70 11.63
N GLU A 453 -9.74 27.02 11.01
CA GLU A 453 -9.72 27.77 9.75
C GLU A 453 -9.05 27.00 8.61
N ALA A 454 -9.63 27.09 7.42
CA ALA A 454 -9.07 26.47 6.21
C ALA A 454 -7.91 27.33 5.69
N VAL A 455 -6.68 27.01 6.11
CA VAL A 455 -5.48 27.69 5.61
C VAL A 455 -4.99 27.00 4.32
N PRO A 456 -4.52 27.75 3.31
CA PRO A 456 -3.85 27.17 2.15
C PRO A 456 -2.70 26.24 2.54
N ARG A 457 -2.73 24.97 2.08
CA ARG A 457 -1.62 24.01 2.13
C ARG A 457 -0.30 24.56 1.57
N MET A 458 -0.36 25.58 0.72
CA MET A 458 0.81 26.34 0.26
C MET A 458 0.52 27.84 0.27
N ALA A 459 1.30 28.61 1.01
CA ALA A 459 1.40 30.06 0.85
C ALA A 459 2.75 30.41 0.20
N MET A 460 2.73 31.13 -0.93
CA MET A 460 3.93 31.52 -1.66
C MET A 460 3.88 32.99 -2.01
N VAL A 461 4.92 33.73 -1.63
CA VAL A 461 5.05 35.15 -1.97
C VAL A 461 6.07 35.29 -3.11
N ILE A 462 5.65 35.84 -4.25
CA ILE A 462 6.53 36.05 -5.41
C ILE A 462 6.96 37.50 -5.46
N TYR A 463 8.21 37.75 -5.09
CA TYR A 463 8.79 39.08 -5.22
C TYR A 463 9.19 39.38 -6.66
N TYR A 464 8.77 40.54 -7.19
CA TYR A 464 9.07 40.93 -8.57
C TYR A 464 9.43 42.42 -8.68
N LEU A 465 10.25 42.76 -9.69
CA LEU A 465 10.46 44.15 -10.14
C LEU A 465 9.39 44.47 -11.21
N ASP A 466 8.93 45.72 -11.28
CA ASP A 466 7.78 46.11 -12.10
C ASP A 466 7.89 45.70 -13.58
N ALA A 467 9.11 45.75 -14.13
CA ALA A 467 9.42 45.37 -15.51
C ALA A 467 9.12 43.89 -15.82
N PHE A 468 9.02 43.02 -14.81
CA PHE A 468 8.76 41.58 -14.94
C PHE A 468 7.35 41.18 -14.50
N TRP A 469 6.42 42.14 -14.38
CA TRP A 469 5.05 41.85 -13.98
C TRP A 469 4.36 40.76 -14.84
N PRO A 470 4.46 40.75 -16.18
CA PRO A 470 3.83 39.71 -16.99
C PRO A 470 4.33 38.30 -16.65
N GLN A 471 5.62 38.14 -16.40
CA GLN A 471 6.25 36.86 -16.05
C GLN A 471 5.92 36.43 -14.62
N ALA A 472 5.93 37.37 -13.66
CA ALA A 472 5.54 37.11 -12.28
C ALA A 472 4.07 36.69 -12.17
N LYS A 473 3.18 37.36 -12.92
CA LYS A 473 1.75 37.00 -13.01
C LYS A 473 1.57 35.61 -13.59
N HIS A 474 2.26 35.29 -14.69
CA HIS A 474 2.20 33.97 -15.30
C HIS A 474 2.69 32.87 -14.35
N LEU A 475 3.79 33.12 -13.62
CA LEU A 475 4.31 32.19 -12.61
C LEU A 475 3.34 32.00 -11.44
N CYS A 476 2.69 33.08 -10.97
CA CYS A 476 1.67 32.98 -9.91
C CYS A 476 0.50 32.10 -10.34
N THR A 477 -0.01 32.31 -11.55
CA THR A 477 -1.09 31.51 -12.13
C THR A 477 -0.65 30.05 -12.29
N LEU A 478 0.50 29.79 -12.88
CA LEU A 478 0.99 28.43 -13.10
C LEU A 478 1.18 27.65 -11.80
N VAL A 479 1.74 28.28 -10.76
CA VAL A 479 1.95 27.62 -9.46
C VAL A 479 0.63 27.43 -8.71
N LYS A 480 -0.26 28.43 -8.75
CA LYS A 480 -1.58 28.33 -8.14
C LYS A 480 -2.41 27.23 -8.80
N ASP A 481 -2.50 27.24 -10.12
CA ASP A 481 -3.28 26.29 -10.90
C ASP A 481 -2.76 24.87 -10.72
N ARG A 482 -1.44 24.67 -10.77
CA ARG A 482 -0.82 23.36 -10.54
C ARG A 482 -1.11 22.82 -9.13
N TRP A 483 -1.11 23.66 -8.09
CA TRP A 483 -1.46 23.23 -6.74
C TRP A 483 -2.96 22.96 -6.55
N GLN A 484 -3.79 23.77 -7.19
CA GLN A 484 -5.24 23.59 -7.20
C GLN A 484 -5.64 22.30 -7.93
N MET A 485 -4.91 21.90 -8.98
CA MET A 485 -5.10 20.62 -9.67
C MET A 485 -4.89 19.40 -8.75
N TYR A 486 -4.07 19.52 -7.70
CA TYR A 486 -3.89 18.46 -6.69
C TYR A 486 -4.93 18.49 -5.56
N GLY A 487 -5.95 19.36 -5.66
CA GLY A 487 -6.96 19.55 -4.61
C GLY A 487 -6.42 20.24 -3.36
N TRP A 488 -5.28 20.90 -3.46
CA TRP A 488 -4.62 21.55 -2.32
C TRP A 488 -4.93 23.05 -2.32
N SER A 489 -5.40 23.56 -1.19
CA SER A 489 -5.61 25.00 -1.00
C SER A 489 -4.26 25.73 -1.16
N SER A 490 -4.22 26.78 -1.99
CA SER A 490 -3.00 27.53 -2.25
C SER A 490 -3.26 29.03 -2.30
N HIS A 491 -2.29 29.80 -1.80
CA HIS A 491 -2.30 31.25 -1.81
C HIS A 491 -0.97 31.74 -2.35
N VAL A 492 -1.00 32.29 -3.56
CA VAL A 492 0.20 32.80 -4.23
C VAL A 492 0.02 34.30 -4.41
N GLU A 493 0.82 35.08 -3.67
CA GLU A 493 0.71 36.55 -3.63
C GLU A 493 1.94 37.20 -4.27
N PRO A 494 1.79 37.94 -5.38
CA PRO A 494 2.90 38.66 -5.97
C PRO A 494 3.15 39.98 -5.21
N VAL A 495 4.38 40.16 -4.73
CA VAL A 495 4.80 41.37 -4.02
C VAL A 495 5.80 42.16 -4.86
N ARG A 496 5.44 43.40 -5.14
CA ARG A 496 6.31 44.32 -5.89
C ARG A 496 7.44 44.83 -5.00
N LEU A 497 8.69 44.57 -5.38
CA LEU A 497 9.89 44.89 -4.60
C LEU A 497 10.02 46.38 -4.27
N GLU A 498 9.59 47.27 -5.15
CA GLU A 498 9.68 48.72 -4.91
C GLU A 498 8.66 49.24 -3.87
N LYS A 499 7.75 48.37 -3.38
CA LYS A 499 6.74 48.69 -2.35
C LYS A 499 6.97 47.98 -1.01
N LEU A 500 8.08 47.26 -0.85
CA LEU A 500 8.34 46.41 0.34
C LEU A 500 8.31 47.19 1.66
N SER A 501 8.76 48.44 1.68
CA SER A 501 8.74 49.30 2.87
C SER A 501 7.34 49.73 3.32
N LYS A 502 6.29 49.46 2.53
CA LYS A 502 4.89 49.81 2.83
C LYS A 502 4.00 48.61 3.15
N GLN A 503 4.51 47.37 3.13
CA GLN A 503 3.71 46.13 3.27
C GLN A 503 4.04 45.29 4.51
N GLN A 504 4.64 45.91 5.54
CA GLN A 504 5.01 45.23 6.80
C GLN A 504 3.79 44.62 7.54
N GLU A 505 2.59 45.17 7.33
CA GLU A 505 1.32 44.70 7.91
C GLU A 505 0.85 43.32 7.41
N ILE A 506 1.32 42.86 6.24
CA ILE A 506 0.85 41.59 5.65
C ILE A 506 1.42 40.38 6.39
N LEU A 507 2.61 40.49 6.98
CA LEU A 507 3.23 39.38 7.73
C LEU A 507 2.73 39.30 9.19
N GLU A 508 2.29 40.42 9.78
CA GLU A 508 1.79 40.46 11.15
C GLU A 508 0.38 39.85 11.29
N GLN A 509 -0.44 39.86 10.23
CA GLN A 509 -1.77 39.23 10.23
C GLN A 509 -1.74 37.69 10.25
N TRP A 510 -0.58 37.05 10.05
CA TRP A 510 -0.47 35.60 9.82
C TRP A 510 0.21 34.84 10.98
N CYS A 511 0.66 35.57 12.02
CA CYS A 511 1.29 35.02 13.22
C CYS A 511 0.42 35.15 14.48
N GLY A 512 -0.86 35.51 14.33
CA GLY A 512 -1.84 35.68 15.42
C GLY A 512 -2.60 34.43 15.77
#